data_AF-A0A1G3UJX0-F1
#
_entry.id   AF-A0A1G3UJX0-F1
#
_cell.length_a   1.000
_cell.length_b   1.000
_cell.length_c   1.000
_cell.angle_alpha   90.00
_cell.angle_beta   90.00
_cell.angle_gamma   90.00
#
_symmetry.space_group_name_H-M   'P 1'
#
loop_
_entity.id
_entity.type
_entity.pdbx_description
1 polymer ?
#
loop_
_entity_poly.entity_id
_entity_poly.type
_entity_poly.pdbx_seq_one_letter_code
_entity_poly.pdbx_strand_id
1 'polypeptide(L)'
;MLVSVKSRIIVTILFFGVLAVGSMYTYISYTFNDFSNKTAKQSLDMLSQSIFQTVTQSMLAGDPAVVENTLNKARDIHGIESLDVSKSELVLEIYKREGETFTNDAMIREVFADKKPKTIEKIENNHHSIQLLNPMQADTSCLSCHANAKEGDILGVMNLVISLDSNDKQISSTKMILLITLIIVFVAFAVIISVFFGKEVITPLDELRSRIRALVDGDKDLTRRIEVLRENEFAQSAYAVNDFVSTIQDTINDAKSLGSENVSIANTITESSHSIHKSIEEESAIVLDTTHKSRSIKDILDKSIAMARETQQKVSQANLNLDSSKEALDQLVNEVAIFIEVENDLSGQLIHLKQDADQVKSVLLVIKD
;
A
#
# COMPACT_ATOMS: atom_id res chain seq x y z
N MET A 1 7.90 0.33 -25.79
CA MET A 1 7.40 -0.03 -24.44
C MET A 1 5.94 -0.41 -24.55
N LEU A 2 5.54 -1.56 -24.02
CA LEU A 2 4.14 -2.02 -24.01
C LEU A 2 3.32 -1.17 -23.02
N VAL A 3 2.29 -0.48 -23.53
CA VAL A 3 1.54 0.54 -22.77
C VAL A 3 0.44 -0.07 -21.89
N SER A 4 -0.23 -1.16 -22.33
CA SER A 4 -1.32 -1.78 -21.56
C SER A 4 -0.88 -3.02 -20.80
N VAL A 5 -1.46 -3.25 -19.61
CA VAL A 5 -1.25 -4.48 -18.82
C VAL A 5 -1.59 -5.72 -19.63
N LYS A 6 -2.69 -5.68 -20.40
CA LYS A 6 -3.09 -6.76 -21.32
C LYS A 6 -1.99 -7.11 -22.32
N SER A 7 -1.38 -6.10 -22.95
CA SER A 7 -0.30 -6.34 -23.92
C SER A 7 0.96 -6.93 -23.27
N ARG A 8 1.28 -6.53 -22.03
CA ARG A 8 2.39 -7.12 -21.27
C ARG A 8 2.13 -8.58 -20.94
N ILE A 9 0.94 -8.92 -20.45
CA ILE A 9 0.55 -10.31 -20.14
C ILE A 9 0.69 -11.19 -21.38
N ILE A 10 0.12 -10.77 -22.52
CA ILE A 10 0.18 -11.55 -23.77
C ILE A 10 1.63 -11.77 -24.23
N VAL A 11 2.44 -10.71 -24.24
CA VAL A 11 3.85 -10.82 -24.67
C VAL A 11 4.65 -11.72 -23.73
N THR A 12 4.45 -11.60 -22.43
CA THR A 12 5.11 -12.47 -21.43
C THR A 12 4.73 -13.94 -21.61
N ILE A 13 3.43 -14.25 -21.81
CA ILE A 13 2.96 -15.61 -22.07
C ILE A 13 3.58 -16.17 -23.35
N LEU A 14 3.60 -15.38 -24.42
CA LEU A 14 4.20 -15.81 -25.69
C LEU A 14 5.70 -16.05 -25.56
N PHE A 15 6.42 -15.14 -24.89
CA PHE A 15 7.87 -15.26 -24.71
C PHE A 15 8.25 -16.51 -23.91
N PHE A 16 7.70 -16.67 -22.70
CA PHE A 16 7.98 -17.84 -21.87
C PHE A 16 7.43 -19.13 -22.47
N GLY A 17 6.30 -19.04 -23.15
CA GLY A 17 5.68 -20.16 -23.86
C GLY A 17 6.54 -20.71 -24.99
N VAL A 18 7.07 -19.83 -25.86
CA VAL A 18 7.98 -20.22 -26.94
C VAL A 18 9.27 -20.83 -26.38
N LEU A 19 9.83 -20.23 -25.32
CA LEU A 19 11.01 -20.79 -24.65
C LEU A 19 10.74 -22.19 -24.07
N ALA A 20 9.61 -22.38 -23.40
CA ALA A 20 9.23 -23.66 -22.81
C ALA A 20 8.96 -24.74 -23.87
N VAL A 21 8.23 -24.40 -24.94
CA VAL A 21 7.97 -25.33 -26.05
C VAL A 21 9.28 -25.68 -26.76
N GLY A 22 10.15 -24.70 -26.99
CA GLY A 22 11.46 -24.91 -27.61
C GLY A 22 12.35 -25.84 -26.78
N SER A 23 12.48 -25.60 -25.48
CA SER A 23 13.29 -26.45 -24.59
C SER A 23 12.72 -27.86 -24.44
N MET A 24 11.39 -27.98 -24.38
CA MET A 24 10.72 -29.27 -24.31
C MET A 24 10.91 -30.07 -25.61
N TYR A 25 10.77 -29.41 -26.76
CA TYR A 25 11.00 -30.05 -28.07
C TYR A 25 12.44 -30.55 -28.22
N THR A 26 13.43 -29.74 -27.86
CA THR A 26 14.84 -30.15 -27.95
C THR A 26 15.14 -31.31 -27.00
N TYR A 27 14.63 -31.26 -25.77
CA TYR A 27 14.78 -32.34 -24.80
C TYR A 27 14.18 -33.66 -25.30
N ILE A 28 12.90 -33.65 -25.70
CA ILE A 28 12.24 -34.87 -26.19
C ILE A 28 12.90 -35.38 -27.46
N SER A 29 13.27 -34.50 -28.40
CA SER A 29 13.95 -34.88 -29.64
C SER A 29 15.30 -35.56 -29.36
N TYR A 30 16.07 -35.04 -28.40
CA TYR A 30 17.33 -35.65 -27.97
C TYR A 30 17.10 -37.03 -27.33
N THR A 31 16.22 -37.11 -26.33
CA THR A 31 15.91 -38.36 -25.63
C THR A 31 15.36 -39.43 -26.57
N PHE A 32 14.53 -39.05 -27.54
CA PHE A 32 13.94 -39.99 -28.49
C PHE A 32 14.99 -40.58 -29.46
N ASN A 33 15.96 -39.78 -29.92
CA ASN A 33 17.07 -40.31 -30.74
C ASN A 33 17.96 -41.25 -29.94
N ASP A 34 18.34 -40.86 -28.72
CA ASP A 34 19.17 -41.69 -27.85
C ASP A 34 18.48 -43.02 -27.54
N PHE A 35 17.19 -42.98 -27.20
CA PHE A 35 16.38 -44.17 -26.99
C PHE A 35 16.35 -45.06 -28.24
N SER A 36 16.04 -44.50 -29.42
CA SER A 36 15.98 -45.25 -30.67
C SER A 36 17.31 -45.91 -31.03
N ASN A 37 18.43 -45.18 -30.91
CA ASN A 37 19.76 -45.72 -31.19
C ASN A 37 20.16 -46.83 -30.22
N LYS A 38 19.83 -46.70 -28.93
CA LYS A 38 20.03 -47.76 -27.94
C LYS A 38 19.21 -49.00 -28.26
N THR A 39 17.92 -48.84 -28.59
CA THR A 39 17.04 -49.94 -28.97
C THR A 39 17.50 -50.63 -30.26
N ALA A 40 17.99 -49.89 -31.25
CA ALA A 40 18.56 -50.45 -32.48
C ALA A 40 19.79 -51.33 -32.18
N LYS A 41 20.73 -50.84 -31.34
CA LYS A 41 21.92 -51.59 -30.93
C LYS A 41 21.57 -52.86 -30.13
N GLN A 42 20.59 -52.79 -29.24
CA GLN A 42 20.09 -53.96 -28.51
C GLN A 42 19.41 -54.99 -29.42
N SER A 43 18.60 -54.53 -30.37
CA SER A 43 17.93 -55.40 -31.34
C SER A 43 18.95 -56.10 -32.24
N LEU A 44 20.01 -55.38 -32.63
CA LEU A 44 21.12 -55.92 -33.41
C LEU A 44 21.90 -57.00 -32.66
N ASP A 45 22.15 -56.81 -31.36
CA ASP A 45 22.78 -57.82 -30.50
C ASP A 45 21.91 -59.09 -30.37
N MET A 46 20.61 -58.94 -30.11
CA MET A 46 19.68 -60.08 -30.04
C MET A 46 19.59 -60.84 -31.37
N LEU A 47 19.52 -60.10 -32.49
CA LEU A 47 19.50 -60.70 -33.84
C LEU A 47 20.80 -61.44 -34.13
N SER A 48 21.94 -60.84 -33.80
CA SER A 48 23.25 -61.46 -33.93
C SER A 48 23.36 -62.77 -33.14
N GLN A 49 22.93 -62.78 -31.87
CA GLN A 49 22.92 -63.99 -31.06
C GLN A 49 22.00 -65.09 -31.64
N SER A 50 20.83 -64.70 -32.15
CA SER A 50 19.89 -65.64 -32.78
C SER A 50 20.44 -66.24 -34.08
N ILE A 51 21.06 -65.42 -34.94
CA ILE A 51 21.73 -65.89 -36.16
C ILE A 51 22.88 -66.82 -35.80
N PHE A 52 23.71 -66.45 -34.81
CA PHE A 52 24.81 -67.31 -34.35
C PHE A 52 24.31 -68.67 -33.89
N GLN A 53 23.29 -68.73 -33.03
CA GLN A 53 22.68 -69.98 -32.57
C GLN A 53 22.13 -70.82 -33.72
N THR A 54 21.45 -70.18 -34.69
CA THR A 54 20.88 -70.86 -35.85
C THR A 54 21.96 -71.43 -36.76
N VAL A 55 23.04 -70.67 -36.99
CA VAL A 55 24.21 -71.12 -37.75
C VAL A 55 24.88 -72.28 -37.02
N THR A 56 25.11 -72.19 -35.71
CA THR A 56 25.67 -73.30 -34.92
C THR A 56 24.82 -74.55 -35.02
N GLN A 57 23.49 -74.45 -34.92
CA GLN A 57 22.60 -75.60 -35.09
C GLN A 57 22.67 -76.20 -36.50
N SER A 58 22.86 -75.38 -37.54
CA SER A 58 23.08 -75.85 -38.91
C SER A 58 24.45 -76.52 -39.09
N MET A 59 25.49 -76.04 -38.38
CA MET A 59 26.83 -76.66 -38.38
C MET A 59 26.81 -78.04 -37.71
N LEU A 60 26.05 -78.20 -36.62
CA LEU A 60 25.87 -79.49 -35.94
C LEU A 60 25.15 -80.53 -36.79
N ALA A 61 24.45 -80.12 -37.85
CA ALA A 61 23.88 -81.05 -38.84
C ALA A 61 24.96 -81.68 -39.74
N GLY A 62 26.17 -81.14 -39.77
CA GLY A 62 27.34 -81.72 -40.45
C GLY A 62 27.40 -81.50 -41.97
N ASP A 63 26.48 -80.72 -42.55
CA ASP A 63 26.43 -80.43 -43.99
C ASP A 63 26.71 -78.94 -44.28
N PRO A 64 27.84 -78.60 -44.93
CA PRO A 64 28.17 -77.23 -45.32
C PRO A 64 27.13 -76.55 -46.23
N ALA A 65 26.35 -77.31 -47.00
CA ALA A 65 25.29 -76.76 -47.85
C ALA A 65 24.11 -76.26 -47.01
N VAL A 66 23.80 -76.92 -45.88
CA VAL A 66 22.75 -76.49 -44.95
C VAL A 66 23.16 -75.19 -44.25
N VAL A 67 24.44 -75.06 -43.89
CA VAL A 67 25.00 -73.83 -43.32
C VAL A 67 24.91 -72.66 -44.31
N GLU A 68 25.31 -72.88 -45.56
CA GLU A 68 25.22 -71.86 -46.61
C GLU A 68 23.78 -71.40 -46.82
N ASN A 69 22.84 -72.35 -46.91
CA ASN A 69 21.41 -72.05 -47.02
C ASN A 69 20.88 -71.29 -45.79
N THR A 70 21.38 -71.61 -44.59
CA THR A 70 21.00 -70.92 -43.35
C THR A 70 21.48 -69.47 -43.36
N LEU A 71 22.73 -69.22 -43.77
CA LEU A 71 23.26 -67.87 -43.92
C LEU A 71 22.53 -67.08 -45.00
N ASN A 72 22.17 -67.72 -46.12
CA ASN A 72 21.37 -67.06 -47.17
C ASN A 72 19.98 -66.68 -46.67
N LYS A 73 19.28 -67.56 -45.95
CA LYS A 73 18.00 -67.22 -45.33
C LYS A 73 18.13 -66.12 -44.27
N ALA A 74 19.24 -66.09 -43.54
CA ALA A 74 19.52 -65.02 -42.60
C ALA A 74 19.76 -63.68 -43.30
N ARG A 75 20.48 -63.65 -44.44
CA ARG A 75 20.64 -62.44 -45.28
C ARG A 75 19.31 -61.87 -45.76
N ASP A 76 18.31 -62.73 -46.01
CA ASP A 76 16.98 -62.32 -46.46
C ASP A 76 16.08 -61.75 -45.33
N ILE A 77 16.54 -61.73 -44.08
CA ILE A 77 15.80 -61.13 -42.97
C ILE A 77 15.65 -59.62 -43.22
N HIS A 78 14.41 -59.13 -43.15
CA HIS A 78 14.11 -57.73 -43.37
C HIS A 78 14.94 -56.79 -42.47
N GLY A 79 15.60 -55.81 -43.08
CA GLY A 79 16.45 -54.83 -42.40
C GLY A 79 17.95 -55.18 -42.37
N ILE A 80 18.32 -56.41 -42.74
CA ILE A 80 19.72 -56.78 -42.97
C ILE A 80 20.12 -56.34 -44.37
N GLU A 81 21.19 -55.54 -44.45
CA GLU A 81 21.78 -55.09 -45.72
C GLU A 81 22.87 -56.07 -46.17
N SER A 82 23.71 -56.52 -45.25
CA SER A 82 24.72 -57.55 -45.50
C SER A 82 24.96 -58.39 -44.26
N LEU A 83 25.18 -59.68 -44.47
CA LEU A 83 25.58 -60.62 -43.43
C LEU A 83 26.64 -61.55 -44.01
N ASP A 84 27.84 -61.55 -43.41
CA ASP A 84 28.94 -62.40 -43.81
C ASP A 84 29.68 -62.95 -42.60
N VAL A 85 30.22 -64.16 -42.72
CA VAL A 85 31.04 -64.77 -41.67
C VAL A 85 32.46 -64.93 -42.19
N SER A 86 33.38 -64.14 -41.64
CA SER A 86 34.81 -64.32 -41.88
C SER A 86 35.31 -65.49 -41.04
N LYS A 87 35.85 -66.52 -41.67
CA LYS A 87 36.42 -67.69 -40.98
C LYS A 87 37.78 -67.35 -40.35
N SER A 88 38.08 -67.94 -39.21
CA SER A 88 39.42 -67.87 -38.61
C SER A 88 40.43 -68.75 -39.36
N GLU A 89 41.71 -68.54 -39.11
CA GLU A 89 42.78 -69.40 -39.66
C GLU A 89 42.58 -70.87 -39.26
N LEU A 90 42.10 -71.13 -38.04
CA LEU A 90 41.78 -72.49 -37.55
C LEU A 90 40.70 -73.15 -38.42
N VAL A 91 39.64 -72.42 -38.76
CA VAL A 91 38.57 -72.97 -39.60
C VAL A 91 39.02 -73.14 -41.05
N LEU A 92 39.85 -72.23 -41.57
CA LEU A 92 40.39 -72.32 -42.93
C LEU A 92 41.39 -73.47 -43.09
N GLU A 93 42.04 -73.94 -42.04
CA GLU A 93 42.92 -75.12 -42.12
C GLU A 93 42.15 -76.39 -42.52
N ILE A 94 40.89 -76.52 -42.09
CA ILE A 94 40.07 -77.72 -42.28
C ILE A 94 38.98 -77.53 -43.35
N TYR A 95 38.30 -76.38 -43.38
CA TYR A 95 37.09 -76.12 -44.18
C TYR A 95 37.25 -74.98 -45.20
N LYS A 96 38.49 -74.75 -45.67
CA LYS A 96 38.76 -73.76 -46.72
C LYS A 96 38.17 -74.19 -48.05
N ARG A 97 37.35 -73.30 -48.63
CA ARG A 97 36.88 -73.44 -50.01
C ARG A 97 37.93 -72.91 -50.99
N GLU A 98 37.83 -73.33 -52.25
CA GLU A 98 38.73 -72.86 -53.31
C GLU A 98 38.64 -71.33 -53.45
N GLY A 99 39.78 -70.64 -53.41
CA GLY A 99 39.86 -69.18 -53.47
C GLY A 99 39.61 -68.43 -52.15
N GLU A 100 39.27 -69.13 -51.06
CA GLU A 100 39.00 -68.50 -49.76
C GLU A 100 40.29 -68.24 -48.97
N THR A 101 40.49 -67.01 -48.50
CA THR A 101 41.65 -66.61 -47.69
C THR A 101 41.21 -65.97 -46.38
N PHE A 102 42.12 -65.93 -45.41
CA PHE A 102 41.89 -65.15 -44.19
C PHE A 102 41.67 -63.68 -44.56
N THR A 103 40.74 -63.03 -43.85
CA THR A 103 40.31 -61.67 -44.15
C THR A 103 41.47 -60.67 -44.09
N ASN A 104 41.47 -59.66 -44.98
CA ASN A 104 42.40 -58.54 -44.94
C ASN A 104 41.81 -57.29 -44.27
N ASP A 105 40.54 -57.35 -43.85
CA ASP A 105 39.90 -56.24 -43.14
C ASP A 105 40.52 -56.07 -41.74
N ALA A 106 41.10 -54.89 -41.50
CA ALA A 106 41.79 -54.58 -40.25
C ALA A 106 40.86 -54.64 -39.03
N MET A 107 39.60 -54.23 -39.15
CA MET A 107 38.63 -54.24 -38.05
C MET A 107 38.20 -55.66 -37.70
N ILE A 108 38.05 -56.53 -38.71
CA ILE A 108 37.73 -57.95 -38.46
C ILE A 108 38.91 -58.64 -37.77
N ARG A 109 40.15 -58.36 -38.19
CA ARG A 109 41.36 -58.88 -37.52
C ARG A 109 41.49 -58.41 -36.08
N GLU A 110 41.15 -57.16 -35.80
CA GLU A 110 41.10 -56.61 -34.45
C GLU A 110 40.09 -57.38 -33.57
N VAL A 111 38.89 -57.69 -34.09
CA VAL A 111 37.88 -58.47 -33.37
C VAL A 111 38.34 -59.90 -33.10
N PHE A 112 39.05 -60.54 -34.04
CA PHE A 112 39.68 -61.84 -33.82
C PHE A 112 40.72 -61.80 -32.68
N ALA A 113 41.48 -60.71 -32.55
CA ALA A 113 42.50 -60.54 -31.51
C ALA A 113 41.89 -60.20 -30.15
N ASP A 114 40.98 -59.22 -30.11
CA ASP A 114 40.41 -58.68 -28.87
C ASP A 114 39.27 -59.54 -28.31
N LYS A 115 38.70 -60.44 -29.13
CA LYS A 115 37.57 -61.31 -28.79
C LYS A 115 36.32 -60.57 -28.31
N LYS A 116 36.19 -59.28 -28.63
CA LYS A 116 35.07 -58.43 -28.21
C LYS A 116 34.26 -57.96 -29.42
N PRO A 117 32.93 -57.89 -29.30
CA PRO A 117 32.12 -57.33 -30.37
C PRO A 117 32.46 -55.85 -30.59
N LYS A 118 32.43 -55.43 -31.86
CA LYS A 118 32.66 -54.03 -32.26
C LYS A 118 31.47 -53.54 -33.06
N THR A 119 30.87 -52.44 -32.60
CA THR A 119 29.74 -51.79 -33.28
C THR A 119 30.21 -50.49 -33.90
N ILE A 120 29.91 -50.30 -35.18
CA ILE A 120 30.34 -49.15 -35.98
C ILE A 120 29.08 -48.55 -36.59
N GLU A 121 28.84 -47.28 -36.32
CA GLU A 121 27.73 -46.50 -36.87
C GLU A 121 28.26 -45.69 -38.06
N LYS A 122 27.65 -45.85 -39.23
CA LYS A 122 28.07 -45.21 -40.48
C LYS A 122 26.92 -44.37 -41.02
N ILE A 123 27.22 -43.11 -41.36
CA ILE A 123 26.29 -42.20 -42.02
C ILE A 123 27.00 -41.67 -43.26
N GLU A 124 26.71 -42.26 -44.42
CA GLU A 124 27.32 -41.91 -45.70
C GLU A 124 26.23 -41.78 -46.77
N ASN A 125 26.30 -40.78 -47.65
CA ASN A 125 25.37 -40.61 -48.78
C ASN A 125 23.87 -40.68 -48.41
N ASN A 126 23.49 -40.12 -47.25
CA ASN A 126 22.11 -40.16 -46.73
C ASN A 126 21.60 -41.58 -46.45
N HIS A 127 22.52 -42.49 -46.17
CA HIS A 127 22.27 -43.84 -45.71
C HIS A 127 22.88 -44.00 -44.31
N HIS A 128 22.06 -44.39 -43.36
CA HIS A 128 22.45 -44.62 -41.99
C HIS A 128 22.43 -46.13 -41.72
N SER A 129 23.57 -46.70 -41.38
CA SER A 129 23.69 -48.12 -41.06
C SER A 129 24.48 -48.36 -39.78
N ILE A 130 24.16 -49.46 -39.11
CA ILE A 130 24.94 -49.98 -38.00
C ILE A 130 25.54 -51.31 -38.41
N GLN A 131 26.86 -51.38 -38.34
CA GLN A 131 27.66 -52.58 -38.55
C GLN A 131 28.05 -53.17 -37.20
N LEU A 132 27.73 -54.44 -36.98
CA LEU A 132 28.16 -55.23 -35.84
C LEU A 132 29.11 -56.34 -36.31
N LEU A 133 30.34 -56.28 -35.80
CA LEU A 133 31.31 -57.37 -35.90
C LEU A 133 31.23 -58.19 -34.61
N ASN A 134 30.66 -59.38 -34.68
CA ASN A 134 30.48 -60.25 -33.51
C ASN A 134 31.40 -61.48 -33.60
N PRO A 135 32.32 -61.69 -32.64
CA PRO A 135 33.16 -62.88 -32.61
C PRO A 135 32.32 -64.13 -32.27
N MET A 136 32.45 -65.17 -33.10
CA MET A 136 31.83 -66.47 -32.91
C MET A 136 32.76 -67.35 -32.08
N GLN A 137 32.56 -67.31 -30.77
CA GLN A 137 33.37 -68.06 -29.80
C GLN A 137 32.97 -69.54 -29.78
N ALA A 138 33.97 -70.43 -29.85
CA ALA A 138 33.79 -71.87 -29.78
C ALA A 138 33.30 -72.30 -28.39
N ASP A 139 32.18 -73.00 -28.36
CA ASP A 139 31.75 -73.79 -27.20
C ASP A 139 32.15 -75.26 -27.37
N THR A 140 31.81 -76.09 -26.38
CA THR A 140 32.10 -77.53 -26.39
C THR A 140 31.44 -78.28 -27.57
N SER A 141 30.29 -77.81 -28.05
CA SER A 141 29.59 -78.43 -29.19
C SER A 141 30.36 -78.24 -30.49
N CYS A 142 31.05 -77.10 -30.65
CA CYS A 142 31.83 -76.77 -31.83
C CYS A 142 33.05 -77.70 -32.04
N LEU A 143 33.62 -78.24 -30.95
CA LEU A 143 34.84 -79.04 -30.99
C LEU A 143 34.65 -80.41 -31.66
N SER A 144 33.39 -80.87 -31.79
CA SER A 144 33.05 -82.12 -32.49
C SER A 144 33.42 -82.08 -33.97
N CYS A 145 33.41 -80.89 -34.59
CA CYS A 145 33.72 -80.68 -36.00
C CYS A 145 34.96 -79.82 -36.22
N HIS A 146 35.32 -78.95 -35.26
CA HIS A 146 36.50 -78.09 -35.30
C HIS A 146 37.60 -78.60 -34.34
N ALA A 147 38.12 -79.79 -34.61
CA ALA A 147 39.03 -80.50 -33.70
C ALA A 147 40.39 -79.82 -33.47
N ASN A 148 40.82 -78.90 -34.35
CA ASN A 148 42.04 -78.11 -34.18
C ASN A 148 41.84 -76.84 -33.33
N ALA A 149 40.60 -76.55 -32.89
CA ALA A 149 40.27 -75.43 -32.02
C ALA A 149 40.10 -75.87 -30.56
N LYS A 150 40.15 -74.92 -29.63
CA LYS A 150 39.86 -75.09 -28.21
C LYS A 150 38.63 -74.29 -27.81
N GLU A 151 38.00 -74.69 -26.70
CA GLU A 151 36.91 -73.90 -26.10
C GLU A 151 37.40 -72.47 -25.82
N GLY A 152 36.62 -71.49 -26.25
CA GLY A 152 36.95 -70.07 -26.14
C GLY A 152 37.78 -69.48 -27.30
N ASP A 153 38.17 -70.29 -28.29
CA ASP A 153 38.76 -69.79 -29.55
C ASP A 153 37.69 -69.13 -30.43
N ILE A 154 38.10 -68.16 -31.24
CA ILE A 154 37.19 -67.48 -32.17
C ILE A 154 37.25 -68.23 -33.51
N LEU A 155 36.15 -68.88 -33.87
CA LEU A 155 36.04 -69.68 -35.11
C LEU A 155 35.72 -68.81 -36.32
N GLY A 156 35.09 -67.66 -36.07
CA GLY A 156 34.80 -66.68 -37.10
C GLY A 156 34.38 -65.35 -36.50
N VAL A 157 34.26 -64.35 -37.36
CA VAL A 157 33.64 -63.07 -37.01
C VAL A 157 32.48 -62.86 -37.96
N MET A 158 31.30 -62.73 -37.38
CA MET A 158 30.10 -62.39 -38.11
C MET A 158 30.04 -60.88 -38.31
N ASN A 159 30.01 -60.44 -39.56
CA ASN A 159 29.81 -59.07 -39.98
C ASN A 159 28.35 -58.87 -40.38
N LEU A 160 27.58 -58.21 -39.53
CA LEU A 160 26.17 -57.93 -39.74
C LEU A 160 25.96 -56.42 -39.90
N VAL A 161 25.41 -56.01 -41.04
CA VAL A 161 25.07 -54.60 -41.33
C VAL A 161 23.56 -54.49 -41.45
N ILE A 162 22.97 -53.57 -40.68
CA ILE A 162 21.56 -53.22 -40.77
C ILE A 162 21.39 -51.77 -41.20
N SER A 163 20.36 -51.51 -42.01
CA SER A 163 19.97 -50.15 -42.38
C SER A 163 19.00 -49.56 -41.35
N LEU A 164 19.26 -48.31 -40.94
CA LEU A 164 18.39 -47.51 -40.09
C LEU A 164 17.59 -46.46 -40.86
N ASP A 165 17.65 -46.43 -42.19
CA ASP A 165 16.95 -45.42 -43.01
C ASP A 165 15.44 -45.39 -42.75
N SER A 166 14.84 -46.56 -42.54
CA SER A 166 13.42 -46.68 -42.22
C SER A 166 13.08 -46.16 -40.82
N ASN A 167 13.98 -46.37 -39.86
CA ASN A 167 13.88 -45.86 -38.50
C ASN A 167 14.02 -44.34 -38.50
N ASP A 168 15.01 -43.79 -39.19
CA ASP A 168 15.24 -42.35 -39.28
C ASP A 168 14.06 -41.61 -39.90
N LYS A 169 13.44 -42.18 -40.95
CA LYS A 169 12.21 -41.63 -41.54
C LYS A 169 11.04 -41.62 -40.56
N GLN A 170 10.86 -42.70 -39.80
CA GLN A 170 9.82 -42.78 -38.76
C GLN A 170 10.09 -41.79 -37.62
N ILE A 171 11.35 -41.64 -37.20
CA ILE A 171 11.77 -40.69 -36.18
C ILE A 171 11.48 -39.26 -36.63
N SER A 172 11.88 -38.90 -37.84
CA SER A 172 11.63 -37.56 -38.40
C SER A 172 10.14 -37.24 -38.47
N SER A 173 9.33 -38.19 -38.96
CA SER A 173 7.87 -38.05 -39.05
C SER A 173 7.24 -37.87 -37.66
N THR A 174 7.67 -38.68 -36.68
CA THR A 174 7.19 -38.61 -35.29
C THR A 174 7.56 -37.28 -34.64
N LYS A 175 8.80 -36.80 -34.82
CA LYS A 175 9.23 -35.48 -34.34
C LYS A 175 8.39 -34.36 -34.93
N MET A 176 8.03 -34.45 -36.21
CA MET A 176 7.20 -33.44 -36.86
C MET A 176 5.78 -33.42 -36.29
N ILE A 177 5.16 -34.59 -36.10
CA ILE A 177 3.85 -34.71 -35.43
C ILE A 177 3.92 -34.14 -34.01
N LEU A 178 4.98 -34.46 -33.27
CA LEU A 178 5.19 -33.95 -31.91
C LEU A 178 5.31 -32.42 -31.88
N LEU A 179 6.06 -31.83 -32.82
CA LEU A 179 6.20 -30.38 -32.95
C LEU A 179 4.84 -29.71 -33.23
N ILE A 180 4.08 -30.22 -34.20
CA ILE A 180 2.73 -29.69 -34.49
C ILE A 180 1.83 -29.80 -33.26
N THR A 181 1.85 -30.94 -32.58
CA THR A 181 1.03 -31.19 -31.39
C THR A 181 1.38 -30.21 -30.27
N LEU A 182 2.68 -30.00 -30.00
CA LEU A 182 3.15 -29.01 -29.01
C LEU A 182 2.70 -27.59 -29.35
N ILE A 183 2.77 -27.20 -30.63
CA ILE A 183 2.31 -25.87 -31.07
C ILE A 183 0.79 -25.73 -30.86
N ILE A 184 0.00 -26.74 -31.24
CA ILE A 184 -1.46 -26.71 -31.07
C ILE A 184 -1.83 -26.58 -29.59
N VAL A 185 -1.23 -27.41 -28.72
CA VAL A 185 -1.46 -27.37 -27.27
C VAL A 185 -1.06 -26.01 -26.70
N PHE A 186 0.08 -25.48 -27.13
CA PHE A 186 0.54 -24.16 -26.69
C PHE A 186 -0.42 -23.04 -27.09
N VAL A 187 -0.87 -23.02 -28.35
CA VAL A 187 -1.83 -22.02 -28.84
C VAL A 187 -3.15 -22.12 -28.07
N ALA A 188 -3.68 -23.34 -27.87
CA ALA A 188 -4.88 -23.55 -27.09
C ALA A 188 -4.73 -23.04 -25.64
N PHE A 189 -3.60 -23.36 -25.00
CA PHE A 189 -3.29 -22.88 -23.66
C PHE A 189 -3.19 -21.35 -23.60
N ALA A 190 -2.48 -20.72 -24.55
CA ALA A 190 -2.33 -19.28 -24.61
C ALA A 190 -3.68 -18.56 -24.77
N VAL A 191 -4.58 -19.10 -25.59
CA VAL A 191 -5.94 -18.56 -25.76
C VAL A 191 -6.74 -18.69 -24.46
N ILE A 192 -6.74 -19.87 -23.82
CA ILE A 192 -7.47 -20.11 -22.56
C ILE A 192 -7.00 -19.13 -21.47
N ILE A 193 -5.68 -19.02 -21.27
CA ILE A 193 -5.11 -18.12 -20.27
C ILE A 193 -5.43 -16.65 -20.61
N SER A 194 -5.34 -16.26 -21.89
CA SER A 194 -5.67 -14.89 -22.30
C SER A 194 -7.13 -14.52 -22.00
N VAL A 195 -8.07 -15.44 -22.27
CA VAL A 195 -9.49 -15.27 -21.96
C VAL A 195 -9.71 -15.23 -20.44
N PHE A 196 -9.06 -16.12 -19.69
CA PHE A 196 -9.15 -16.18 -18.23
C PHE A 196 -8.71 -14.85 -17.59
N PHE A 197 -7.50 -14.36 -17.89
CA PHE A 197 -7.03 -13.08 -17.37
C PHE A 197 -7.87 -11.90 -17.84
N GLY A 198 -8.40 -11.96 -19.07
CA GLY A 198 -9.31 -10.95 -19.59
C GLY A 198 -10.58 -10.82 -18.74
N LYS A 199 -11.18 -11.95 -18.37
CA LYS A 199 -12.43 -12.00 -17.60
C LYS A 199 -12.24 -11.82 -16.10
N GLU A 200 -11.22 -12.45 -15.51
CA GLU A 200 -11.04 -12.48 -14.05
C GLU A 200 -10.20 -11.31 -13.52
N VAL A 201 -9.38 -10.67 -14.34
CA VAL A 201 -8.48 -9.60 -13.89
C VAL A 201 -8.74 -8.28 -14.59
N ILE A 202 -8.71 -8.26 -15.93
CA ILE A 202 -8.79 -7.01 -16.68
C ILE A 202 -10.20 -6.39 -16.59
N THR A 203 -11.25 -7.18 -16.77
CA THR A 203 -12.63 -6.69 -16.74
C THR A 203 -13.01 -6.10 -15.37
N PRO A 204 -12.80 -6.80 -14.23
CA PRO A 204 -13.11 -6.24 -12.91
C PRO A 204 -12.28 -5.00 -12.57
N LEU A 205 -11.01 -4.95 -13.03
CA LEU A 205 -10.16 -3.77 -12.86
C LEU A 205 -10.69 -2.55 -13.64
N ASP A 206 -11.12 -2.75 -14.88
CA ASP A 206 -11.72 -1.68 -15.69
C ASP A 206 -13.08 -1.24 -15.13
N GLU A 207 -13.88 -2.15 -14.59
CA GLU A 207 -15.12 -1.82 -13.86
C GLU A 207 -14.84 -0.98 -12.62
N LEU A 208 -13.89 -1.40 -11.77
CA LEU A 208 -13.48 -0.64 -10.59
C LEU A 208 -12.99 0.76 -10.99
N ARG A 209 -12.13 0.85 -12.01
CA ARG A 209 -11.65 2.12 -12.56
C ARG A 209 -12.82 3.00 -13.02
N SER A 210 -13.79 2.44 -13.74
CA SER A 210 -14.96 3.18 -14.23
C SER A 210 -15.81 3.70 -13.08
N ARG A 211 -16.02 2.89 -12.03
CA ARG A 211 -16.78 3.28 -10.84
C ARG A 211 -16.08 4.38 -10.05
N ILE A 212 -14.77 4.28 -9.85
CA ILE A 212 -13.97 5.35 -9.23
C ILE A 212 -14.06 6.63 -10.07
N ARG A 213 -13.93 6.52 -11.40
CA ARG A 213 -14.04 7.69 -12.29
C ARG A 213 -15.43 8.32 -12.21
N ALA A 214 -16.51 7.53 -12.19
CA ALA A 214 -17.87 8.05 -12.05
C ALA A 214 -18.10 8.76 -10.71
N LEU A 215 -17.45 8.30 -9.64
CA LEU A 215 -17.48 8.95 -8.33
C LEU A 215 -16.75 10.31 -8.34
N VAL A 216 -15.63 10.42 -9.07
CA VAL A 216 -14.79 11.64 -9.13
C VAL A 216 -15.27 12.65 -10.16
N ASP A 217 -15.61 12.21 -11.38
CA ASP A 217 -15.98 13.07 -12.52
C ASP A 217 -17.44 13.55 -12.46
N GLY A 218 -18.29 12.96 -11.61
CA GLY A 218 -19.69 13.35 -11.45
C GLY A 218 -19.89 14.65 -10.66
N ASP A 219 -21.10 14.85 -10.12
CA ASP A 219 -21.51 16.02 -9.30
C ASP A 219 -20.75 16.16 -7.96
N LYS A 220 -19.66 15.39 -7.77
CA LYS A 220 -18.90 15.29 -6.52
C LYS A 220 -19.81 14.93 -5.34
N ASP A 221 -20.81 14.12 -5.63
CA ASP A 221 -21.82 13.67 -4.69
C ASP A 221 -21.20 12.65 -3.72
N LEU A 222 -20.75 13.15 -2.57
CA LEU A 222 -20.17 12.36 -1.48
C LEU A 222 -21.18 11.45 -0.78
N THR A 223 -22.45 11.41 -1.19
CA THR A 223 -23.42 10.42 -0.68
C THR A 223 -23.33 9.09 -1.43
N ARG A 224 -22.71 9.08 -2.63
CA ARG A 224 -22.53 7.86 -3.41
C ARG A 224 -21.37 7.02 -2.87
N ARG A 225 -21.45 5.72 -3.13
CA ARG A 225 -20.42 4.72 -2.77
C ARG A 225 -20.19 3.80 -3.98
N ILE A 226 -18.98 3.25 -4.06
CA ILE A 226 -18.66 2.20 -5.01
C ILE A 226 -19.35 0.92 -4.52
N GLU A 227 -20.30 0.42 -5.30
CA GLU A 227 -20.95 -0.86 -5.02
C GLU A 227 -19.95 -2.01 -5.18
N VAL A 228 -20.00 -2.95 -4.23
CA VAL A 228 -19.15 -4.14 -4.16
C VAL A 228 -19.92 -5.35 -4.66
N LEU A 229 -19.47 -5.94 -5.78
CA LEU A 229 -20.16 -7.06 -6.43
C LEU A 229 -19.64 -8.45 -6.01
N ARG A 230 -18.36 -8.56 -5.64
CA ARG A 230 -17.70 -9.84 -5.28
C ARG A 230 -16.65 -9.61 -4.21
N GLU A 231 -16.61 -10.47 -3.19
CA GLU A 231 -15.58 -10.50 -2.14
C GLU A 231 -14.23 -10.95 -2.73
N ASN A 232 -13.36 -10.00 -3.08
CA ASN A 232 -11.98 -10.21 -3.55
C ASN A 232 -11.11 -8.96 -3.29
N GLU A 233 -9.89 -8.93 -3.80
CA GLU A 233 -8.95 -7.82 -3.65
C GLU A 233 -9.48 -6.50 -4.25
N PHE A 234 -10.32 -6.58 -5.29
CA PHE A 234 -10.97 -5.40 -5.87
C PHE A 234 -12.07 -4.85 -4.95
N ALA A 235 -12.80 -5.71 -4.21
CA ALA A 235 -13.74 -5.27 -3.18
C ALA A 235 -13.05 -4.58 -2.02
N GLN A 236 -11.92 -5.12 -1.54
CA GLN A 236 -11.14 -4.47 -0.49
C GLN A 236 -10.69 -3.06 -0.91
N SER A 237 -10.30 -2.90 -2.18
CA SER A 237 -9.97 -1.60 -2.75
C SER A 237 -11.19 -0.67 -2.80
N ALA A 238 -12.37 -1.18 -3.17
CA ALA A 238 -13.61 -0.42 -3.17
C ALA A 238 -14.04 0.03 -1.76
N TYR A 239 -13.90 -0.84 -0.75
CA TYR A 239 -14.15 -0.50 0.65
C TYR A 239 -13.24 0.63 1.14
N ALA A 240 -11.93 0.55 0.86
CA ALA A 240 -10.99 1.60 1.23
C ALA A 240 -11.34 2.97 0.59
N VAL A 241 -11.80 2.98 -0.66
CA VAL A 241 -12.28 4.21 -1.31
C VAL A 241 -13.56 4.73 -0.63
N ASN A 242 -14.48 3.84 -0.28
CA ASN A 242 -15.72 4.21 0.41
C ASN A 242 -15.45 4.80 1.80
N ASP A 243 -14.50 4.25 2.55
CA ASP A 243 -14.09 4.77 3.86
C ASP A 243 -13.46 6.17 3.73
N PHE A 244 -12.62 6.36 2.71
CA PHE A 244 -12.06 7.67 2.41
C PHE A 244 -13.14 8.70 2.07
N VAL A 245 -14.12 8.33 1.25
CA VAL A 245 -15.27 9.20 0.93
C VAL A 245 -16.09 9.53 2.17
N SER A 246 -16.31 8.57 3.07
CA SER A 246 -16.99 8.80 4.34
C SER A 246 -16.26 9.83 5.19
N THR A 247 -14.93 9.72 5.28
CA THR A 247 -14.11 10.66 6.06
C THR A 247 -14.21 12.09 5.51
N ILE A 248 -14.22 12.24 4.18
CA ILE A 248 -14.44 13.56 3.55
C ILE A 248 -15.85 14.07 3.87
N GLN A 249 -16.87 13.21 3.76
CA GLN A 249 -18.24 13.59 4.05
C GLN A 249 -18.40 14.11 5.48
N ASP A 250 -17.82 13.41 6.46
CA ASP A 250 -17.84 13.81 7.87
C ASP A 250 -17.13 15.16 8.07
N THR A 251 -15.96 15.34 7.44
CA THR A 251 -15.21 16.61 7.49
C THR A 251 -16.02 17.78 6.92
N ILE A 252 -16.77 17.57 5.83
CA ILE A 252 -17.64 18.61 5.24
C ILE A 252 -18.84 18.92 6.15
N ASN A 253 -19.42 17.90 6.79
CA ASN A 253 -20.50 18.10 7.75
C ASN A 253 -20.03 18.89 8.98
N ASP A 254 -18.85 18.59 9.49
CA ASP A 254 -18.23 19.33 10.59
C ASP A 254 -17.99 20.80 10.20
N ALA A 255 -17.43 21.05 9.01
CA ALA A 255 -17.24 22.40 8.49
C ALA A 255 -18.57 23.17 8.35
N LYS A 256 -19.64 22.49 7.91
CA LYS A 256 -20.99 23.09 7.83
C LYS A 256 -21.53 23.42 9.22
N SER A 257 -21.35 22.52 10.19
CA SER A 257 -21.75 22.72 11.59
C SER A 257 -21.05 23.94 12.19
N LEU A 258 -19.71 24.00 12.06
CA LEU A 258 -18.90 25.15 12.48
C LEU A 258 -19.32 26.45 11.79
N GLY A 259 -19.66 26.39 10.50
CA GLY A 259 -20.20 27.53 9.77
C GLY A 259 -21.51 28.04 10.36
N SER A 260 -22.43 27.15 10.74
CA SER A 260 -23.70 27.50 11.38
C SER A 260 -23.49 28.08 12.78
N GLU A 261 -22.58 27.51 13.56
CA GLU A 261 -22.22 28.02 14.88
C GLU A 261 -21.63 29.42 14.80
N ASN A 262 -20.72 29.67 13.85
CA ASN A 262 -20.16 31.00 13.59
C ASN A 262 -21.25 32.04 13.26
N VAL A 263 -22.25 31.67 12.45
CA VAL A 263 -23.39 32.57 12.16
C VAL A 263 -24.18 32.87 13.44
N SER A 264 -24.41 31.87 14.29
CA SER A 264 -25.09 32.07 15.57
C SER A 264 -24.29 33.01 16.49
N ILE A 265 -22.97 32.82 16.60
CA ILE A 265 -22.09 33.68 17.39
C ILE A 265 -22.12 35.12 16.86
N ALA A 266 -22.06 35.32 15.54
CA ALA A 266 -22.14 36.64 14.93
C ALA A 266 -23.45 37.36 15.26
N ASN A 267 -24.58 36.64 15.30
CA ASN A 267 -25.88 37.19 15.71
C ASN A 267 -25.85 37.62 17.19
N THR A 268 -25.35 36.77 18.10
CA THR A 268 -25.22 37.11 19.53
C THR A 268 -24.32 38.33 19.76
N ILE A 269 -23.22 38.45 19.00
CA ILE A 269 -22.35 39.63 19.04
C ILE A 269 -23.12 40.87 18.60
N THR A 270 -23.89 40.77 17.51
CA THR A 270 -24.70 41.89 16.99
C THR A 270 -25.73 42.36 18.02
N GLU A 271 -26.45 41.44 18.68
CA GLU A 271 -27.40 41.75 19.75
C GLU A 271 -26.71 42.38 20.97
N SER A 272 -25.54 41.86 21.35
CA SER A 272 -24.73 42.41 22.44
C SER A 272 -24.25 43.82 22.13
N SER A 273 -23.77 44.07 20.90
CA SER A 273 -23.39 45.42 20.44
C SER A 273 -24.56 46.39 20.47
N HIS A 274 -25.77 45.96 20.06
CA HIS A 274 -26.96 46.80 20.17
C HIS A 274 -27.30 47.12 21.63
N SER A 275 -27.18 46.15 22.53
CA SER A 275 -27.43 46.35 23.96
C SER A 275 -26.42 47.32 24.58
N ILE A 276 -25.13 47.15 24.26
CA ILE A 276 -24.06 48.08 24.68
C ILE A 276 -24.34 49.49 24.17
N HIS A 277 -24.74 49.64 22.90
CA HIS A 277 -25.05 50.95 22.32
C HIS A 277 -26.17 51.66 23.10
N LYS A 278 -27.25 50.93 23.42
CA LYS A 278 -28.35 51.45 24.23
C LYS A 278 -27.90 51.86 25.64
N SER A 279 -27.08 51.04 26.30
CA SER A 279 -26.53 51.38 27.61
C SER A 279 -25.66 52.63 27.57
N ILE A 280 -24.88 52.84 26.50
CA ILE A 280 -24.09 54.06 26.31
C ILE A 280 -25.00 55.30 26.18
N GLU A 281 -26.11 55.21 25.45
CA GLU A 281 -27.09 56.32 25.34
C GLU A 281 -27.70 56.67 26.70
N GLU A 282 -28.12 55.66 27.48
CA GLU A 282 -28.66 55.84 28.83
C GLU A 282 -27.63 56.45 29.79
N GLU A 283 -26.39 55.95 29.77
CA GLU A 283 -25.29 56.47 30.60
C GLU A 283 -24.95 57.92 30.22
N SER A 284 -24.92 58.23 28.93
CA SER A 284 -24.73 59.61 28.45
C SER A 284 -25.82 60.56 28.97
N ALA A 285 -27.09 60.11 28.99
CA ALA A 285 -28.19 60.90 29.54
C ALA A 285 -28.04 61.12 31.05
N ILE A 286 -27.63 60.10 31.80
CA ILE A 286 -27.35 60.20 33.25
C ILE A 286 -26.20 61.17 33.52
N VAL A 287 -25.12 61.11 32.74
CA VAL A 287 -23.97 62.04 32.87
C VAL A 287 -24.41 63.47 32.60
N LEU A 288 -25.28 63.70 31.60
CA LEU A 288 -25.83 65.02 31.30
C LEU A 288 -26.68 65.56 32.46
N ASP A 289 -27.57 64.74 33.02
CA ASP A 289 -28.41 65.10 34.17
C ASP A 289 -27.56 65.38 35.42
N THR A 290 -26.54 64.54 35.68
CA THR A 290 -25.59 64.72 36.78
C THR A 290 -24.82 66.03 36.63
N THR A 291 -24.41 66.37 35.40
CA THR A 291 -23.74 67.64 35.09
C THR A 291 -24.66 68.82 35.35
N HIS A 292 -25.94 68.73 34.96
CA HIS A 292 -26.93 69.77 35.22
C HIS A 292 -27.17 69.96 36.72
N LYS A 293 -27.40 68.87 37.46
CA LYS A 293 -27.54 68.90 38.93
C LYS A 293 -26.31 69.47 39.63
N SER A 294 -25.11 69.11 39.17
CA SER A 294 -23.85 69.65 39.70
C SER A 294 -23.76 71.17 39.52
N ARG A 295 -24.24 71.71 38.38
CA ARG A 295 -24.35 73.16 38.18
C ARG A 295 -25.37 73.79 39.12
N SER A 296 -26.54 73.19 39.29
CA SER A 296 -27.55 73.70 40.25
C SER A 296 -27.03 73.70 41.70
N ILE A 297 -26.30 72.67 42.11
CA ILE A 297 -25.64 72.61 43.43
C ILE A 297 -24.62 73.74 43.55
N LYS A 298 -23.80 73.99 42.52
CA LYS A 298 -22.86 75.11 42.50
C LYS A 298 -23.56 76.45 42.71
N ASP A 299 -24.65 76.71 41.99
CA ASP A 299 -25.42 77.95 42.13
C ASP A 299 -26.01 78.12 43.54
N ILE A 300 -26.50 77.02 44.15
CA ILE A 300 -27.00 77.01 45.53
C ILE A 300 -25.87 77.31 46.53
N LEU A 301 -24.69 76.72 46.33
CA LEU A 301 -23.52 76.99 47.17
C LEU A 301 -23.09 78.46 47.06
N ASP A 302 -23.04 79.02 45.85
CA ASP A 302 -22.70 80.42 45.63
C ASP A 302 -23.70 81.36 46.34
N LYS A 303 -25.01 81.06 46.25
CA LYS A 303 -26.05 81.79 47.01
C LYS A 303 -25.90 81.62 48.52
N SER A 304 -25.59 80.41 48.99
CA SER A 304 -25.42 80.13 50.42
C SER A 304 -24.22 80.87 51.01
N ILE A 305 -23.11 80.95 50.26
CA ILE A 305 -21.94 81.76 50.63
C ILE A 305 -22.30 83.25 50.72
N ALA A 306 -23.07 83.75 49.75
CA ALA A 306 -23.55 85.14 49.78
C ALA A 306 -24.44 85.42 51.00
N MET A 307 -25.42 84.56 51.29
CA MET A 307 -26.29 84.68 52.47
C MET A 307 -25.52 84.56 53.78
N ALA A 308 -24.52 83.68 53.87
CA ALA A 308 -23.68 83.55 55.06
C ALA A 308 -22.89 84.85 55.32
N ARG A 309 -22.34 85.47 54.27
CA ARG A 309 -21.68 86.78 54.36
C ARG A 309 -22.62 87.89 54.81
N GLU A 310 -23.84 87.95 54.25
CA GLU A 310 -24.86 88.91 54.65
C GLU A 310 -25.28 88.71 56.12
N THR A 311 -25.47 87.45 56.53
CA THR A 311 -25.80 87.10 57.91
C THR A 311 -24.69 87.52 58.85
N GLN A 312 -23.42 87.28 58.49
CA GLN A 312 -22.28 87.72 59.29
C GLN A 312 -22.22 89.24 59.45
N GLN A 313 -22.52 90.00 58.39
CA GLN A 313 -22.65 91.46 58.48
C GLN A 313 -23.79 91.89 59.41
N LYS A 314 -24.98 91.28 59.29
CA LYS A 314 -26.13 91.57 60.15
C LYS A 314 -25.85 91.24 61.62
N VAL A 315 -25.19 90.12 61.90
CA VAL A 315 -24.75 89.74 63.27
C VAL A 315 -23.73 90.74 63.80
N SER A 316 -22.75 91.16 62.99
CA SER A 316 -21.80 92.21 63.39
C SER A 316 -22.51 93.52 63.73
N GLN A 317 -23.48 93.93 62.92
CA GLN A 317 -24.27 95.13 63.16
C GLN A 317 -25.14 95.03 64.42
N ALA A 318 -25.76 93.87 64.66
CA ALA A 318 -26.53 93.62 65.86
C ALA A 318 -25.66 93.69 67.13
N ASN A 319 -24.42 93.17 67.08
CA ASN A 319 -23.47 93.32 68.18
C ASN A 319 -23.11 94.79 68.43
N LEU A 320 -22.84 95.58 67.39
CA LEU A 320 -22.61 97.03 67.55
C LEU A 320 -23.79 97.74 68.20
N ASN A 321 -25.01 97.41 67.78
CA ASN A 321 -26.23 98.00 68.37
C ASN A 321 -26.39 97.57 69.85
N LEU A 322 -26.07 96.32 70.20
CA LEU A 322 -26.10 95.83 71.58
C LEU A 322 -25.07 96.54 72.46
N ASP A 323 -23.85 96.77 71.96
CA ASP A 323 -22.84 97.55 72.65
C ASP A 323 -23.31 98.99 72.89
N SER A 324 -23.89 99.65 71.87
CA SER A 324 -24.48 101.00 72.04
C SER A 324 -25.64 100.99 73.04
N SER A 325 -26.47 99.94 73.04
CA SER A 325 -27.59 99.81 73.98
C SER A 325 -27.08 99.61 75.41
N LYS A 326 -25.98 98.86 75.59
CA LYS A 326 -25.31 98.70 76.86
C LYS A 326 -24.74 100.02 77.37
N GLU A 327 -24.06 100.80 76.53
CA GLU A 327 -23.56 102.14 76.90
C GLU A 327 -24.70 103.07 77.33
N ALA A 328 -25.84 103.05 76.63
CA ALA A 328 -27.02 103.83 77.00
C ALA A 328 -27.61 103.38 78.34
N LEU A 329 -27.63 102.07 78.63
CA LEU A 329 -28.06 101.54 79.94
C LEU A 329 -27.10 101.94 81.05
N ASP A 330 -25.78 101.91 80.83
CA ASP A 330 -24.77 102.36 81.79
C ASP A 330 -24.94 103.87 82.10
N GLN A 331 -25.23 104.69 81.08
CA GLN A 331 -25.58 106.10 81.26
C GLN A 331 -26.85 106.29 82.09
N LEU A 332 -27.92 105.54 81.78
CA LEU A 332 -29.17 105.62 82.51
C LEU A 332 -29.00 105.22 83.99
N VAL A 333 -28.23 104.16 84.27
CA VAL A 333 -27.92 103.73 85.65
C VAL A 333 -27.20 104.86 86.40
N ASN A 334 -26.28 105.56 85.74
CA ASN A 334 -25.57 106.69 86.33
C ASN A 334 -26.49 107.90 86.56
N GLU A 335 -27.38 108.22 85.62
CA GLU A 335 -28.40 109.26 85.79
C GLU A 335 -29.36 108.95 86.95
N VAL A 336 -29.80 107.69 87.08
CA VAL A 336 -30.65 107.25 88.20
C VAL A 336 -29.91 107.38 89.53
N ALA A 337 -28.61 107.07 89.58
CA ALA A 337 -27.80 107.26 90.79
C ALA A 337 -27.70 108.75 91.18
N ILE A 338 -27.45 109.63 90.21
CA ILE A 338 -27.46 111.10 90.42
C ILE A 338 -28.86 111.57 90.87
N PHE A 339 -29.92 111.05 90.26
CA PHE A 339 -31.30 111.40 90.62
C PHE A 339 -31.62 111.02 92.07
N ILE A 340 -31.20 109.83 92.53
CA ILE A 340 -31.34 109.40 93.93
C ILE A 340 -30.58 110.35 94.87
N GLU A 341 -29.39 110.81 94.49
CA GLU A 341 -28.62 111.77 95.29
C GLU A 341 -29.33 113.13 95.43
N VAL A 342 -29.89 113.65 94.32
CA VAL A 342 -30.70 114.88 94.30
C VAL A 342 -31.99 114.73 95.11
N GLU A 343 -32.68 113.59 95.00
CA GLU A 343 -33.91 113.34 95.76
C GLU A 343 -33.63 113.29 97.28
N ASN A 344 -32.50 112.70 97.68
CA ASN A 344 -32.08 112.65 99.07
C ASN A 344 -31.71 114.04 99.61
N ASP A 345 -31.06 114.90 98.81
CA ASP A 345 -30.80 116.30 99.18
C ASP A 345 -32.11 117.10 99.34
N LEU A 346 -33.06 116.93 98.41
CA LEU A 346 -34.38 117.57 98.47
C LEU A 346 -35.18 117.14 99.71
N SER A 347 -35.12 115.86 100.08
CA SER A 347 -35.69 115.34 101.32
C SER A 347 -35.09 116.05 102.55
N GLY A 348 -33.78 116.30 102.54
CA GLY A 348 -33.11 117.11 103.56
C GLY A 348 -33.65 118.55 103.64
N GLN A 349 -33.84 119.21 102.50
CA GLN A 349 -34.40 120.57 102.46
C GLN A 349 -35.85 120.63 102.96
N LEU A 350 -36.67 119.61 102.68
CA LEU A 350 -38.05 119.51 103.18
C LEU A 350 -38.12 119.39 104.71
N ILE A 351 -37.18 118.67 105.33
CA ILE A 351 -37.06 118.60 106.80
C ILE A 351 -36.73 119.98 107.37
N HIS A 352 -35.82 120.72 106.71
CA HIS A 352 -35.45 122.08 107.12
C HIS A 352 -36.63 123.05 107.01
N LEU A 353 -37.39 122.99 105.90
CA LEU A 353 -38.57 123.81 105.67
C LEU A 353 -39.69 123.52 106.70
N LYS A 354 -39.88 122.25 107.07
CA LYS A 354 -40.80 121.87 108.15
C LYS A 354 -40.38 122.52 109.47
N GLN A 355 -39.08 122.53 109.76
CA GLN A 355 -38.54 123.11 110.99
C GLN A 355 -38.72 124.63 111.04
N ASP A 356 -38.56 125.32 109.91
CA ASP A 356 -38.85 126.76 109.78
C ASP A 356 -40.34 127.07 109.96
N ALA A 357 -41.23 126.22 109.40
CA ALA A 357 -42.68 126.35 109.58
C ALA A 357 -43.11 126.19 111.05
N ASP A 358 -42.48 125.27 111.80
CA ASP A 358 -42.70 125.12 113.24
C ASP A 358 -42.19 126.33 114.06
N GLN A 359 -41.10 126.97 113.64
CA GLN A 359 -40.62 128.21 114.25
C GLN A 359 -41.58 129.38 114.05
N VAL A 360 -42.14 129.56 112.85
CA VAL A 360 -43.16 130.59 112.57
C VAL A 360 -44.42 130.39 113.42
N LYS A 361 -44.83 129.12 113.61
CA LYS A 361 -45.95 128.79 114.51
C LYS A 361 -45.69 129.22 115.96
N SER A 362 -44.44 129.13 116.43
CA SER A 362 -44.07 129.57 117.78
C SER A 362 -44.18 131.09 117.97
N VAL A 363 -43.88 131.89 116.93
CA VAL A 363 -44.00 133.36 116.97
C VAL A 363 -45.47 133.79 116.96
N LEU A 364 -46.33 133.11 116.21
CA LEU A 364 -47.75 133.42 116.14
C LEU A 364 -48.53 133.17 117.45
N LEU A 365 -48.02 132.30 118.33
CA LEU A 365 -48.63 132.05 119.64
C LEU A 365 -48.29 133.13 120.69
N VAL A 366 -47.22 133.91 120.50
CA VAL A 366 -46.80 134.97 121.44
C VAL A 366 -47.52 136.30 121.22
N ILE A 367 -48.19 136.49 120.07
CA ILE A 367 -48.93 137.73 119.76
C ILE A 367 -50.39 137.69 120.28
N LYS A 368 -50.81 136.59 120.93
CA LYS A 368 -52.21 136.41 121.38
C LYS A 368 -52.45 136.52 122.89
N ASP A 369 -51.45 136.84 123.72
CA ASP A 369 -51.66 137.19 125.15
C ASP A 369 -50.75 138.33 125.62
#